data_AF-A0A960AMG7-F1
#
_entry.id   AF-A0A960AMG7-F1
#
_cell.length_a   1.000
_cell.length_b   1.000
_cell.length_c   1.000
_cell.angle_alpha   90.00
_cell.angle_beta   90.00
_cell.angle_gamma   90.00
#
_symmetry.space_group_name_H-M   'P 1'
#
loop_
_entity.id
_entity.type
_entity.pdbx_description
1 polymer ?
#
loop_
_entity_poly.entity_id
_entity_poly.type
_entity_poly.pdbx_seq_one_letter_code
_entity_poly.pdbx_strand_id
1 'polypeptide(L)'
;SMIYRAGEETFELGAGDFIWLPLGLPHAFRITGRTPARMLALTTPGGLLDLYDQVGVPAAERRLPDGDGRPMPEEIARWAEIGPRFGLEVVGPPIPPP
;
A
#
# COMPACT_ATOMS: atom_id res chain seq x y z
N SER A 1 -5.42 9.41 10.68
CA SER A 1 -6.52 9.20 9.73
C SER A 1 -5.94 8.94 8.36
N MET A 2 -6.74 8.34 7.49
CA MET A 2 -6.41 8.13 6.09
C MET A 2 -7.67 8.27 5.24
N ILE A 3 -7.47 8.59 3.97
CA ILE A 3 -8.48 8.41 2.94
C ILE A 3 -8.21 7.07 2.26
N TYR A 4 -9.26 6.29 2.05
CA TYR A 4 -9.22 5.03 1.32
C TYR A 4 -10.17 5.12 0.12
N ARG A 5 -9.66 4.89 -1.09
CA ARG A 5 -10.48 4.77 -2.30
C ARG A 5 -10.63 3.30 -2.65
N ALA A 6 -11.85 2.81 -2.81
CA ALA A 6 -12.17 1.43 -3.17
C ALA A 6 -13.21 1.44 -4.30
N GLY A 7 -12.78 1.10 -5.51
CA GLY A 7 -13.54 1.42 -6.72
C GLY A 7 -13.77 2.93 -6.85
N GLU A 8 -15.05 3.32 -7.00
CA GLU A 8 -15.47 4.71 -7.11
C GLU A 8 -15.74 5.36 -5.73
N GLU A 9 -15.78 4.57 -4.66
CA GLU A 9 -16.10 5.06 -3.32
C GLU A 9 -14.85 5.54 -2.58
N THR A 10 -15.03 6.59 -1.78
CA THR A 10 -13.99 7.17 -0.93
C THR A 10 -14.45 7.18 0.52
N PHE A 11 -13.60 6.66 1.40
CA PHE A 11 -13.85 6.53 2.83
C PHE A 11 -12.79 7.29 3.63
N GLU A 12 -13.22 7.99 4.67
CA GLU A 12 -12.32 8.49 5.71
C GLU A 12 -12.24 7.45 6.83
N LEU A 13 -11.02 6.98 7.12
CA LEU A 13 -10.78 5.95 8.13
C LEU A 13 -9.87 6.46 9.25
N GLY A 14 -10.25 6.08 10.48
CA GLY A 14 -9.57 6.35 11.74
C GLY A 14 -9.12 5.09 12.47
N ALA A 15 -8.69 5.26 13.72
CA ALA A 15 -8.28 4.13 14.55
C ALA A 15 -9.50 3.32 14.98
N GLY A 16 -9.45 2.01 14.77
CA GLY A 16 -10.55 1.08 15.09
C GLY A 16 -11.47 0.78 13.91
N ASP A 17 -11.40 1.56 12.83
CA ASP A 17 -12.18 1.29 11.62
C ASP A 17 -11.62 0.08 10.86
N PHE A 18 -12.51 -0.59 10.14
CA PHE A 18 -12.22 -1.76 9.32
C PHE A 18 -12.85 -1.59 7.93
N ILE A 19 -12.10 -1.93 6.90
CA ILE A 19 -12.58 -1.99 5.51
C ILE A 19 -12.26 -3.36 4.93
N TRP A 20 -13.24 -3.96 4.25
CA TRP A 20 -13.08 -5.21 3.51
C TRP A 20 -12.98 -4.92 2.03
N LEU A 21 -11.99 -5.53 1.36
CA LEU A 21 -11.70 -5.32 -0.06
C LEU A 21 -11.80 -6.66 -0.79
N PRO A 22 -12.91 -6.91 -1.51
CA PRO A 22 -13.05 -8.11 -2.33
C PRO A 22 -11.95 -8.23 -3.39
N LEU A 23 -11.66 -9.46 -3.80
CA LEU A 23 -10.71 -9.73 -4.88
C LEU A 23 -11.10 -8.98 -6.16
N GLY A 24 -10.12 -8.34 -6.79
CA GLY A 24 -10.32 -7.60 -8.04
C GLY A 24 -10.84 -6.17 -7.88
N LEU A 25 -11.09 -5.69 -6.67
CA LEU A 25 -11.48 -4.30 -6.44
C LEU A 25 -10.24 -3.37 -6.44
N PRO A 26 -10.10 -2.45 -7.41
CA PRO A 26 -9.04 -1.46 -7.40
C PRO A 26 -9.14 -0.58 -6.15
N HIS A 27 -8.02 -0.37 -5.46
CA HIS A 27 -8.02 0.43 -4.25
C HIS A 27 -6.69 1.14 -4.00
N ALA A 28 -6.74 2.20 -3.21
CA ALA A 28 -5.58 2.97 -2.78
C ALA A 28 -5.86 3.65 -1.44
N PHE A 29 -4.81 4.00 -0.69
CA PHE A 29 -4.95 4.80 0.52
C PHE A 29 -3.95 5.96 0.55
N ARG A 30 -4.31 7.02 1.29
CA ARG A 30 -3.42 8.15 1.61
C ARG A 30 -3.51 8.45 3.09
N ILE A 31 -2.37 8.48 3.77
CA ILE A 31 -2.31 8.97 5.15
C ILE A 31 -2.50 10.49 5.13
N THR A 32 -3.57 10.96 5.76
CA THR A 32 -3.95 12.39 5.83
C THR A 32 -3.78 12.97 7.23
N GLY A 33 -3.56 12.11 8.23
CA GLY A 33 -3.30 12.53 9.61
C GLY A 33 -1.94 13.20 9.78
N ARG A 34 -1.83 14.05 10.80
CA ARG A 34 -0.57 14.71 11.21
C ARG A 34 0.42 13.80 11.92
N THR A 35 -0.01 12.60 12.29
CA THR A 35 0.82 11.57 12.95
C THR A 35 0.92 10.34 12.05
N PRO A 36 2.02 9.56 12.17
CA PRO A 36 2.14 8.29 11.46
C PRO A 36 0.93 7.38 11.70
N ALA A 37 0.43 6.76 10.64
CA ALA A 37 -0.62 5.77 10.75
C ALA A 37 -0.03 4.40 11.08
N ARG A 38 -0.76 3.63 11.89
CA ARG A 38 -0.51 2.21 12.11
C ARG A 38 -1.73 1.44 11.61
N MET A 39 -1.53 0.53 10.66
CA MET A 39 -2.57 -0.32 10.11
C MET A 39 -2.10 -1.78 10.04
N LEU A 40 -3.05 -2.71 10.06
CA LEU A 40 -2.82 -4.12 9.81
C LEU A 40 -3.57 -4.49 8.52
N ALA A 41 -2.82 -4.90 7.50
CA ALA A 41 -3.38 -5.44 6.27
C ALA A 41 -3.40 -6.97 6.36
N LEU A 42 -4.51 -7.58 5.96
CA LEU A 42 -4.70 -9.02 5.93
C LEU A 42 -5.00 -9.42 4.49
N THR A 43 -4.35 -10.49 4.03
CA THR A 43 -4.47 -10.96 2.64
C THR A 43 -4.74 -12.46 2.64
N THR A 44 -5.63 -12.89 1.75
CA THR A 44 -5.96 -14.30 1.56
C THR A 44 -6.04 -14.58 0.06
N PRO A 45 -5.26 -15.52 -0.49
CA PRO A 45 -4.24 -16.34 0.18
C PRO A 45 -3.02 -15.52 0.63
N GLY A 46 -2.32 -16.00 1.67
CA GLY A 46 -1.22 -15.26 2.31
C GLY A 46 0.03 -15.06 1.46
N GLY A 47 0.13 -15.70 0.28
CA GLY A 47 1.29 -15.62 -0.61
C GLY A 47 1.59 -14.21 -1.15
N LEU A 48 0.66 -13.26 -1.03
CA LEU A 48 0.95 -11.85 -1.34
C LEU A 48 2.03 -11.27 -0.42
N LEU A 49 2.23 -11.80 0.79
CA LEU A 49 3.26 -11.28 1.70
C LEU A 49 4.68 -11.52 1.18
N ASP A 50 4.91 -12.59 0.41
CA ASP A 50 6.19 -12.89 -0.22
C ASP A 50 6.59 -11.84 -1.28
N LEU A 51 5.62 -11.08 -1.81
CA LEU A 51 5.89 -9.95 -2.71
C LEU A 51 6.78 -8.91 -2.04
N TYR A 52 6.56 -8.62 -0.75
CA TYR A 52 7.28 -7.56 -0.04
C TYR A 52 8.76 -7.87 0.14
N ASP A 53 9.14 -9.14 0.27
CA ASP A 53 10.54 -9.57 0.27
C ASP A 53 11.19 -9.32 -1.10
N GLN A 54 10.41 -9.42 -2.17
CA GLN A 54 10.88 -9.23 -3.54
C GLN A 54 10.93 -7.77 -3.97
N VAL A 55 10.00 -6.91 -3.55
CA VAL A 55 9.97 -5.48 -3.95
C VAL A 55 10.59 -4.56 -2.92
N GLY A 56 10.60 -4.92 -1.64
CA GLY A 56 11.09 -4.10 -0.56
C GLY A 56 12.63 -4.02 -0.46
N VAL A 57 13.06 -3.33 0.60
CA VAL A 57 14.42 -3.33 1.13
C VAL A 57 14.31 -3.76 2.59
N PRO A 58 15.11 -4.75 3.06
CA PRO A 58 15.09 -5.14 4.46
C PRO A 58 15.38 -3.95 5.38
N ALA A 59 14.52 -3.74 6.37
CA ALA A 59 14.73 -2.70 7.38
C ALA A 59 15.85 -3.12 8.34
N ALA A 60 16.85 -2.25 8.53
CA ALA A 60 17.94 -2.49 9.48
C ALA A 60 17.53 -2.24 10.94
N GLU A 61 16.48 -1.43 11.17
CA GLU A 61 16.00 -1.07 12.49
C GLU A 61 14.50 -0.77 12.51
N ARG A 62 13.90 -0.70 13.71
CA ARG A 62 12.46 -0.46 13.90
C ARG A 62 12.11 1.03 13.85
N ARG A 63 12.32 1.65 12.69
CA ARG A 63 11.93 3.03 12.41
C ARG A 63 11.31 3.14 11.01
N LEU A 64 10.67 4.27 10.72
CA LEU A 64 10.27 4.58 9.34
C LEU A 64 11.51 5.01 8.54
N PRO A 65 11.59 4.69 7.23
CA PRO A 65 12.66 5.19 6.37
C PRO A 65 12.71 6.72 6.36
N ASP A 66 13.91 7.30 6.38
CA ASP A 66 14.12 8.76 6.40
C ASP A 66 14.45 9.31 4.99
N GLY A 67 13.86 8.69 3.96
CA GLY A 67 14.13 9.01 2.56
C GLY A 67 15.34 8.27 1.96
N ASP A 68 15.88 7.29 2.68
CA ASP A 68 16.93 6.35 2.26
C ASP A 68 16.42 5.18 1.39
N GLY A 69 15.14 5.22 0.99
CA GLY A 69 14.55 4.28 0.05
C GLY A 69 15.02 4.49 -1.39
N ARG A 70 14.59 3.61 -2.31
CA ARG A 70 14.86 3.80 -3.73
C ARG A 70 14.09 4.99 -4.29
N PRO A 71 14.55 5.61 -5.38
CA PRO A 71 13.78 6.62 -6.09
C PRO A 71 12.40 6.08 -6.51
N MET A 72 11.37 6.92 -6.43
CA MET A 72 9.99 6.52 -6.78
C MET A 72 9.84 5.88 -8.17
N PRO A 73 10.52 6.34 -9.25
CA PRO A 73 10.44 5.66 -10.54
C PRO A 73 10.95 4.21 -10.50
N GLU A 74 11.99 3.94 -9.72
CA GLU A 74 12.54 2.59 -9.55
C GLU A 74 11.60 1.70 -8.73
N GLU A 75 11.02 2.23 -7.66
CA GLU A 75 9.97 1.54 -6.90
C GLU A 75 8.80 1.16 -7.82
N ILE A 76 8.25 2.11 -8.57
CA ILE A 76 7.13 1.86 -9.50
C ILE A 76 7.48 0.77 -10.51
N ALA A 77 8.67 0.83 -11.13
CA ALA A 77 9.11 -0.16 -12.10
C ALA A 77 9.22 -1.57 -11.48
N ARG A 78 9.75 -1.69 -10.27
CA ARG A 78 9.89 -2.97 -9.57
C ARG A 78 8.54 -3.58 -9.20
N TRP A 79 7.60 -2.76 -8.73
CA TRP A 79 6.23 -3.20 -8.47
C TRP A 79 5.52 -3.66 -9.74
N ALA A 80 5.70 -2.95 -10.86
CA ALA A 80 5.12 -3.33 -12.15
C ALA A 80 5.72 -4.64 -12.70
N GLU A 81 7.02 -4.89 -12.49
CA GLU A 81 7.68 -6.12 -12.93
C GLU A 81 7.30 -7.33 -12.07
N ILE A 82 7.29 -7.19 -10.75
CA ILE A 82 7.18 -8.32 -9.81
C ILE A 82 5.73 -8.60 -9.42
N GLY A 83 4.91 -7.56 -9.23
CA GLY A 83 3.52 -7.64 -8.77
C GLY A 83 2.68 -8.71 -9.48
N PRO A 84 2.72 -8.81 -10.84
CA PRO A 84 1.91 -9.79 -11.57
C PRO A 84 2.16 -11.25 -11.18
N ARG A 85 3.39 -11.60 -10.71
CA ARG A 85 3.72 -12.95 -10.23
C ARG A 85 2.95 -13.34 -8.97
N PHE A 86 2.41 -12.35 -8.26
CA PHE A 86 1.65 -12.49 -7.01
C PHE A 86 0.17 -12.09 -7.18
N GLY A 87 -0.31 -11.92 -8.41
CA GLY A 87 -1.69 -11.50 -8.69
C GLY A 87 -1.98 -10.04 -8.34
N LEU A 88 -0.95 -9.20 -8.23
CA LEU A 88 -1.08 -7.76 -7.98
C LEU A 88 -0.80 -6.97 -9.25
N GLU A 89 -1.69 -6.02 -9.55
CA GLU A 89 -1.53 -5.06 -10.64
C GLU A 89 -1.59 -3.63 -10.08
N VAL A 90 -0.64 -2.78 -10.49
CA VAL A 90 -0.64 -1.36 -10.14
C VAL A 90 -1.40 -0.59 -11.23
N VAL A 91 -2.64 -0.20 -10.93
CA VAL A 91 -3.52 0.44 -11.94
C VAL A 91 -3.43 1.97 -11.99
N GLY A 92 -3.03 2.63 -10.88
CA GLY A 92 -2.77 4.07 -10.81
C GLY A 92 -3.89 5.01 -11.30
N PRO A 93 -3.66 6.34 -11.30
CA PRO A 93 -2.65 7.05 -10.50
C PRO A 93 -2.97 7.03 -8.99
N PRO A 94 -2.04 7.43 -8.10
CA PRO A 94 -2.32 7.53 -6.67
C PRO A 94 -3.42 8.57 -6.38
N ILE A 95 -4.00 8.50 -5.18
CA ILE A 95 -4.88 9.57 -4.68
C ILE A 95 -4.07 10.88 -4.70
N PRO A 96 -4.60 12.01 -5.19
CA PRO A 96 -3.89 13.29 -5.12
C PRO A 96 -3.77 13.77 -3.66
N PRO A 97 -2.81 14.67 -3.35
CA PRO A 97 -2.85 15.41 -2.09
C PRO A 97 -4.13 16.27 -2.02
N PRO A 98 -4.66 16.52 -0.81
CA PRO A 98 -5.71 17.52 -0.62
C PRO A 98 -5.24 18.93 -0.99
#